data_AF-A0A2K3UX95-F1
#
_entry.id   AF-A0A2K3UX95-F1
#
_cell.length_a   1.000
_cell.length_b   1.000
_cell.length_c   1.000
_cell.angle_alpha   90.00
_cell.angle_beta   90.00
_cell.angle_gamma   90.00
#
_symmetry.space_group_name_H-M   'P 1'
#
loop_
_entity.id
_entity.type
_entity.pdbx_description
1 polymer ?
#
loop_
_entity_poly.entity_id
_entity_poly.type
_entity_poly.pdbx_seq_one_letter_code
_entity_poly.pdbx_strand_id
1 'polypeptide(L)'
;MTLAALLAGAGSAQGLPGVPSRPGWPPVPRVSALPGGLLPVTDTVVRRTRNVYTVLEVSAPALYGRPVRVQGYSLDMLLRWHWPGIQAWAQAGFLITFSGESGSVTLSLRDVYGHGGVLAYALDGAPAESPWPDAQAGQRRVAGSEVGYALVWPQTAPATLPQPWGLRMITVRPPGP
;
A
#
# COMPACT_ATOMS: atom_id res chain seq x y z
N MET A 1 -61.07 44.33 31.14
CA MET A 1 -61.99 43.62 30.24
C MET A 1 -61.19 42.60 29.46
N THR A 2 -61.63 41.33 29.51
CA THR A 2 -61.39 40.24 28.54
C THR A 2 -59.95 39.71 28.37
N LEU A 3 -59.65 38.42 28.16
CA LEU A 3 -60.10 37.08 28.59
C LEU A 3 -59.06 36.11 27.95
N ALA A 4 -58.77 34.98 28.60
CA ALA A 4 -58.29 33.69 28.05
C ALA A 4 -56.98 33.64 27.20
N ALA A 5 -55.90 32.98 27.62
CA ALA A 5 -55.65 31.52 27.75
C ALA A 5 -55.42 30.79 26.41
N LEU A 6 -54.21 30.24 26.22
CA LEU A 6 -54.04 28.84 25.78
C LEU A 6 -52.68 28.27 26.20
N LEU A 7 -52.76 27.18 26.97
CA LEU A 7 -51.68 26.24 27.30
C LEU A 7 -51.69 25.10 26.28
N ALA A 8 -50.51 24.70 25.80
CA ALA A 8 -50.12 23.34 25.37
C ALA A 8 -48.69 23.46 24.80
N GLY A 9 -47.70 22.64 25.09
CA GLY A 9 -47.60 21.41 25.86
C GLY A 9 -46.11 21.03 25.91
N ALA A 10 -45.78 20.15 26.83
CA ALA A 10 -44.43 19.85 27.31
C ALA A 10 -43.47 19.24 26.29
N GLY A 11 -42.19 19.53 26.49
CA GLY A 11 -41.05 18.87 25.87
C GLY A 11 -39.80 19.08 26.73
N SER A 12 -39.81 18.50 27.94
CA SER A 12 -38.67 18.52 28.86
C SER A 12 -37.56 17.61 28.34
N ALA A 13 -36.35 18.16 28.17
CA ALA A 13 -35.10 17.43 28.36
C ALA A 13 -34.01 18.43 28.79
N GLN A 14 -33.74 18.46 30.10
CA GLN A 14 -32.64 19.19 30.71
C GLN A 14 -31.35 18.34 30.68
N GLY A 15 -30.23 18.95 30.23
CA GLY A 15 -28.84 18.77 30.71
C GLY A 15 -28.10 17.45 30.43
N LEU A 16 -26.80 17.35 30.13
CA LEU A 16 -25.57 18.20 30.20
C LEU A 16 -24.41 17.39 29.51
N PRO A 17 -23.16 17.87 29.34
CA PRO A 17 -22.63 19.25 29.29
C PRO A 17 -21.81 19.55 28.00
N GLY A 18 -21.71 20.83 27.67
CA GLY A 18 -20.84 21.34 26.61
C GLY A 18 -19.35 21.16 26.93
N VAL A 19 -18.60 20.73 25.93
CA VAL A 19 -17.14 20.94 25.89
C VAL A 19 -16.91 22.41 25.54
N PRO A 20 -16.22 23.20 26.38
CA PRO A 20 -15.93 24.59 26.04
C PRO A 20 -14.99 24.62 24.84
N SER A 21 -15.48 25.15 23.72
CA SER A 21 -14.64 25.55 22.60
C SER A 21 -13.84 26.77 23.05
N ARG A 22 -12.56 26.59 23.40
CA ARG A 22 -11.64 27.72 23.65
C ARG A 22 -11.50 28.53 22.36
N PRO A 23 -11.78 29.85 22.36
CA PRO A 23 -11.41 30.71 21.25
C PRO A 23 -9.88 30.77 21.14
N GLY A 24 -9.33 30.48 19.96
CA GLY A 24 -7.90 30.69 19.66
C GLY A 24 -7.02 29.44 19.58
N TRP A 25 -7.57 28.23 19.67
CA TRP A 25 -6.82 27.02 19.31
C TRP A 25 -7.02 26.70 17.82
N PRO A 26 -5.95 26.39 17.06
CA PRO A 26 -6.14 25.86 15.71
C PRO A 26 -6.98 24.58 15.82
N PRO A 27 -7.90 24.33 14.87
CA PRO A 27 -8.65 23.08 14.87
C PRO A 27 -7.63 21.95 14.88
N VAL A 28 -7.67 21.10 15.91
CA VAL A 28 -6.96 19.82 15.88
C VAL A 28 -7.47 19.12 14.63
N PRO A 29 -6.62 18.82 13.62
CA PRO A 29 -7.08 18.07 12.47
C PRO A 29 -7.67 16.79 13.03
N ARG A 30 -8.98 16.60 12.87
CA ARG A 30 -9.61 15.32 13.11
C ARG A 30 -8.86 14.36 12.22
N VAL A 31 -8.03 13.50 12.81
CA VAL A 31 -7.48 12.35 12.11
C VAL A 31 -8.70 11.56 11.66
N SER A 32 -9.09 11.74 10.39
CA SER A 32 -10.11 10.93 9.76
C SER A 32 -9.77 9.49 10.08
N ALA A 33 -10.70 8.79 10.74
CA ALA A 33 -10.57 7.39 11.16
C ALA A 33 -9.86 6.62 10.06
N LEU A 34 -8.63 6.15 10.30
CA LEU A 34 -7.74 5.59 9.29
C LEU A 34 -8.36 4.30 8.73
N PRO A 35 -9.03 4.30 7.57
CA PRO A 35 -9.45 3.06 6.98
C PRO A 35 -8.20 2.51 6.28
N GLY A 36 -8.00 1.21 6.38
CA GLY A 36 -7.06 0.56 5.47
C GLY A 36 -7.33 0.96 4.01
N GLY A 37 -6.29 0.94 3.19
CA GLY A 37 -6.37 1.28 1.78
C GLY A 37 -6.22 0.06 0.89
N LEU A 38 -6.89 0.08 -0.26
CA LEU A 38 -6.68 -0.87 -1.35
C LEU A 38 -6.00 -0.16 -2.53
N LEU A 39 -5.04 -0.85 -3.15
CA LEU A 39 -4.28 -0.38 -4.30
C LEU A 39 -4.18 -1.50 -5.34
N PRO A 40 -4.97 -1.46 -6.42
CA PRO A 40 -4.84 -2.43 -7.51
C PRO A 40 -3.55 -2.17 -8.29
N VAL A 41 -2.77 -3.23 -8.53
CA VAL A 41 -1.53 -3.17 -9.29
C VAL A 41 -1.87 -3.37 -10.77
N THR A 42 -2.00 -2.27 -11.49
CA THR A 42 -2.31 -2.23 -12.93
C THR A 42 -1.39 -1.25 -13.63
N ASP A 43 -1.16 -1.43 -14.94
CA ASP A 43 -0.33 -0.52 -15.75
C ASP A 43 -0.72 0.94 -15.58
N THR A 44 -2.02 1.25 -15.58
CA THR A 44 -2.54 2.61 -15.42
C THR A 44 -2.13 3.22 -14.09
N VAL A 45 -2.20 2.45 -13.00
CA VAL A 45 -1.88 2.91 -11.65
C VAL A 45 -0.38 3.12 -11.49
N VAL A 46 0.43 2.15 -11.92
CA VAL A 46 1.88 2.23 -11.73
C VAL A 46 2.56 3.20 -12.70
N ARG A 47 2.08 3.35 -13.94
CA ARG A 47 2.64 4.34 -14.89
C ARG A 47 2.33 5.78 -14.47
N ARG A 48 1.22 6.01 -13.76
CA ARG A 48 0.81 7.35 -13.31
C ARG A 48 1.82 7.97 -12.33
N THR A 49 2.59 7.17 -11.60
CA THR A 49 3.61 7.69 -10.67
C THR A 49 4.83 8.28 -11.38
N ARG A 50 4.99 8.05 -12.71
CA ARG A 50 6.07 8.57 -13.58
C ARG A 50 7.50 8.34 -13.08
N ASN A 51 7.69 7.58 -12.01
CA ASN A 51 8.98 7.33 -11.39
C ASN A 51 9.40 5.89 -11.67
N VAL A 52 10.19 5.75 -12.72
CA VAL A 52 10.75 4.49 -13.19
C VAL A 52 12.12 4.31 -12.54
N TYR A 53 12.33 3.19 -11.86
CA TYR A 53 13.68 2.66 -11.62
C TYR A 53 14.07 1.88 -12.88
N THR A 54 14.91 2.48 -13.71
CA THR A 54 15.13 1.98 -15.07
C THR A 54 15.85 0.64 -15.07
N VAL A 55 16.92 0.48 -14.29
CA VAL A 55 17.62 -0.79 -14.16
C VAL A 55 18.18 -0.90 -12.75
N LEU A 56 17.73 -1.91 -12.00
CA LEU A 56 18.30 -2.25 -10.70
C LEU A 56 18.80 -3.68 -10.72
N GLU A 57 20.04 -3.88 -10.26
CA GLU A 57 20.54 -5.22 -9.95
C GLU A 57 19.91 -5.67 -8.62
N VAL A 58 19.09 -6.71 -8.70
CA VAL A 58 18.37 -7.26 -7.56
C VAL A 58 18.96 -8.62 -7.20
N SER A 59 19.03 -8.89 -5.90
CA SER A 59 19.51 -10.17 -5.38
C SER A 59 18.60 -11.31 -5.84
N ALA A 60 19.23 -12.43 -6.19
CA ALA A 60 18.64 -13.69 -6.68
C ALA A 60 17.15 -13.87 -6.39
N PRO A 61 16.26 -13.37 -7.27
CA PRO A 61 14.85 -13.41 -6.95
C PRO A 61 14.34 -14.84 -6.99
N ALA A 62 13.27 -15.08 -6.22
CA ALA A 62 12.70 -16.41 -6.02
C ALA A 62 12.39 -17.17 -7.33
N LEU A 63 12.18 -16.44 -8.43
CA LEU A 63 11.90 -16.96 -9.76
C LEU A 63 13.13 -17.44 -10.55
N TYR A 64 14.30 -16.85 -10.33
CA TYR A 64 15.47 -17.04 -11.20
C TYR A 64 16.71 -17.54 -10.47
N GLY A 65 16.75 -17.49 -9.14
CA GLY A 65 17.83 -18.07 -8.33
C GLY A 65 19.23 -17.49 -8.59
N ARG A 66 19.31 -16.39 -9.35
CA ARG A 66 20.55 -15.67 -9.71
C ARG A 66 20.27 -14.18 -9.75
N PRO A 67 21.26 -13.30 -9.48
CA PRO A 67 21.06 -11.87 -9.65
C PRO A 67 20.54 -11.55 -11.04
N VAL A 68 19.56 -10.66 -11.12
CA VAL A 68 18.99 -10.18 -12.38
C VAL A 68 18.89 -8.66 -12.35
N ARG A 69 18.87 -8.08 -13.54
CA ARG A 69 18.56 -6.67 -13.73
C ARG A 69 17.11 -6.54 -14.15
N VAL A 70 16.39 -5.64 -13.48
CA VAL A 70 14.96 -5.43 -13.72
C VAL A 70 14.66 -3.99 -14.06
N GLN A 71 13.61 -3.79 -14.85
CA GLN A 71 12.93 -2.51 -15.00
C GLN A 71 11.69 -2.49 -14.10
N GLY A 72 11.46 -1.40 -13.39
CA GLY A 72 10.34 -1.35 -12.45
C GLY A 72 9.99 0.03 -11.93
N TYR A 73 9.02 0.06 -11.04
CA TYR A 73 8.57 1.28 -10.35
C TYR A 73 8.97 1.23 -8.88
N SER A 74 9.23 2.41 -8.31
CA SER A 74 9.46 2.53 -6.87
C SER A 74 8.20 2.15 -6.09
N LEU A 75 8.30 1.13 -5.23
CA LEU A 75 7.23 0.81 -4.30
C LEU A 75 6.99 1.98 -3.34
N ASP A 76 8.05 2.54 -2.76
CA ASP A 76 7.94 3.63 -1.79
C ASP A 76 7.25 4.88 -2.38
N MET A 77 7.60 5.26 -3.60
CA MET A 77 6.93 6.40 -4.25
C MET A 77 5.49 6.07 -4.64
N LEU A 78 5.21 4.84 -5.10
CA LEU A 78 3.83 4.41 -5.38
C LEU A 78 2.96 4.46 -4.13
N LEU A 79 3.46 3.91 -3.02
CA LEU A 79 2.77 3.93 -1.74
C LEU A 79 2.54 5.35 -1.23
N ARG A 80 3.56 6.22 -1.31
CA ARG A 80 3.46 7.63 -0.89
C ARG A 80 2.48 8.42 -1.77
N TRP A 81 2.48 8.16 -3.07
CA TRP A 81 1.59 8.84 -4.01
C TRP A 81 0.13 8.45 -3.77
N HIS A 82 -0.14 7.16 -3.55
CA HIS A 82 -1.50 6.67 -3.34
C HIS A 82 -2.01 6.93 -1.91
N TRP A 83 -1.11 6.85 -0.92
CA TRP A 83 -1.39 7.12 0.49
C TRP A 83 -0.40 8.14 1.06
N PRO A 84 -0.72 9.45 0.99
CA PRO A 84 0.18 10.50 1.50
C PRO A 84 0.55 10.35 2.99
N GLY A 85 -0.30 9.69 3.78
CA GLY A 85 -0.07 9.39 5.21
C GLY A 85 0.69 8.09 5.50
N ILE A 86 1.17 7.36 4.48
CA ILE A 86 1.74 6.01 4.63
C ILE A 86 2.90 5.96 5.63
N GLN A 87 3.70 7.02 5.73
CA GLN A 87 4.79 7.08 6.70
C GLN A 87 4.28 7.08 8.14
N ALA A 88 3.20 7.81 8.44
CA ALA A 88 2.58 7.78 9.77
C ALA A 88 1.96 6.40 10.05
N TRP A 89 1.41 5.74 9.04
CA TRP A 89 0.85 4.38 9.17
C TRP A 89 1.94 3.36 9.47
N ALA A 90 3.12 3.49 8.84
CA ALA A 90 4.28 2.66 9.13
C ALA A 90 4.70 2.79 10.61
N GLN A 91 4.75 4.01 11.13
CA GLN A 91 5.07 4.27 12.54
C GLN A 91 3.97 3.77 13.50
N ALA A 92 2.70 3.80 13.06
CA ALA A 92 1.57 3.27 13.81
C ALA A 92 1.45 1.73 13.74
N GLY A 93 2.41 1.04 13.13
CA GLY A 93 2.44 -0.43 13.09
C GLY A 93 1.42 -1.05 12.13
N PHE A 94 0.98 -0.32 11.11
CA PHE A 94 0.08 -0.86 10.09
C PHE A 94 0.71 -2.07 9.39
N LEU A 95 -0.14 -2.92 8.84
CA LEU A 95 0.24 -4.10 8.09
C LEU A 95 0.01 -3.85 6.61
N ILE A 96 0.92 -4.36 5.78
CA ILE A 96 0.81 -4.36 4.33
C ILE A 96 0.70 -5.79 3.84
N THR A 97 -0.26 -6.04 2.95
CA THR A 97 -0.48 -7.31 2.29
C THR A 97 -0.29 -7.16 0.80
N PHE A 98 0.59 -8.00 0.24
CA PHE A 98 0.79 -8.14 -1.21
C PHE A 98 0.09 -9.41 -1.67
N SER A 99 -0.81 -9.30 -2.65
CA SER A 99 -1.58 -10.43 -3.17
C SER A 99 -1.38 -10.58 -4.67
N GLY A 100 -1.08 -11.80 -5.11
CA GLY A 100 -0.84 -12.14 -6.51
C GLY A 100 -0.88 -13.64 -6.80
N GLU A 101 -0.35 -14.02 -7.97
CA GLU A 101 -0.26 -15.42 -8.43
C GLU A 101 0.59 -16.31 -7.52
N SER A 102 1.62 -15.73 -6.88
CA SER A 102 2.46 -16.43 -5.91
C SER A 102 1.81 -16.63 -4.54
N GLY A 103 0.55 -16.19 -4.37
CA GLY A 103 -0.16 -16.15 -3.09
C GLY A 103 -0.17 -14.76 -2.45
N SER A 104 -0.51 -14.71 -1.16
CA SER A 104 -0.55 -13.47 -0.39
C SER A 104 0.46 -13.48 0.75
N VAL A 105 1.16 -12.37 0.95
CA VAL A 105 2.11 -12.19 2.05
C VAL A 105 1.79 -10.92 2.82
N THR A 106 1.77 -10.99 4.15
CA THR A 106 1.51 -9.86 5.04
C THR A 106 2.72 -9.56 5.90
N LEU A 107 3.09 -8.30 6.00
CA LEU A 107 4.25 -7.79 6.75
C LEU A 107 3.87 -6.56 7.55
N SER A 108 4.72 -6.16 8.49
CA SER A 108 4.65 -4.80 9.01
C SER A 108 4.99 -3.81 7.89
N LEU A 109 4.19 -2.76 7.76
CA LEU A 109 4.44 -1.69 6.81
C LEU A 109 5.79 -1.01 7.09
N ARG A 110 6.23 -0.94 8.35
CA ARG A 110 7.53 -0.38 8.74
C ARG A 110 8.72 -1.18 8.19
N ASP A 111 8.56 -2.48 8.01
CA ASP A 111 9.62 -3.38 7.56
C ASP A 111 9.71 -3.39 6.02
N VAL A 112 8.79 -2.69 5.35
CA VAL A 112 8.66 -2.64 3.89
C VAL A 112 8.92 -1.23 3.39
N TYR A 113 8.22 -0.24 3.94
CA TYR A 113 8.27 1.15 3.47
C TYR A 113 9.61 1.79 3.83
N GLY A 114 10.30 2.32 2.82
CA GLY A 114 11.63 2.93 2.95
C GLY A 114 12.79 1.97 2.71
N HIS A 115 12.52 0.68 2.46
CA HIS A 115 13.54 -0.30 2.11
C HIS A 115 13.83 -0.40 0.61
N GLY A 116 13.27 0.52 -0.21
CA GLY A 116 13.61 0.65 -1.61
C GLY A 116 13.05 -0.46 -2.50
N GLY A 117 11.93 -1.07 -2.11
CA GLY A 117 11.27 -2.11 -2.91
C GLY A 117 10.93 -1.63 -4.31
N VAL A 118 11.01 -2.55 -5.28
CA VAL A 118 10.74 -2.30 -6.69
C VAL A 118 9.64 -3.23 -7.17
N LEU A 119 8.61 -2.65 -7.79
CA LEU A 119 7.63 -3.39 -8.56
C LEU A 119 8.16 -3.54 -9.98
N ALA A 120 8.88 -4.64 -10.20
CA ALA A 120 9.45 -4.99 -11.49
C ALA A 120 8.35 -5.44 -12.46
N TYR A 121 8.43 -4.99 -13.70
CA TYR A 121 7.52 -5.41 -14.77
C TYR A 121 8.22 -6.14 -15.91
N ALA A 122 9.56 -6.07 -15.97
CA ALA A 122 10.36 -6.75 -16.98
C ALA A 122 11.79 -6.98 -16.49
N LEU A 123 12.47 -7.96 -17.10
CA LEU A 123 13.93 -8.01 -17.07
C LEU A 123 14.53 -6.91 -17.96
N ASP A 124 15.69 -6.40 -17.58
CA ASP A 124 16.43 -5.45 -18.41
C ASP A 124 16.85 -6.11 -19.74
N GLY A 125 16.67 -5.38 -20.84
CA GLY A 125 16.90 -5.87 -22.21
C GLY A 125 15.87 -6.89 -22.73
N ALA A 126 14.81 -7.20 -21.98
CA ALA A 126 13.76 -8.11 -22.47
C ALA A 126 12.92 -7.49 -23.60
N PRO A 127 12.46 -8.29 -24.57
CA PRO A 127 11.51 -7.83 -25.60
C PRO A 127 10.19 -7.36 -24.96
N ALA A 128 9.55 -6.35 -25.55
CA ALA A 128 8.30 -5.82 -25.00
C ALA A 128 7.16 -6.86 -25.00
N GLU A 129 7.15 -7.74 -25.99
CA GLU A 129 6.23 -8.87 -26.13
C GLU A 129 6.52 -10.04 -25.15
N SER A 130 7.70 -10.07 -24.56
CA SER A 130 8.13 -11.09 -23.60
C SER A 130 8.95 -10.46 -22.48
N PRO A 131 8.30 -9.69 -21.58
CA PRO A 131 9.00 -8.93 -20.54
C PRO A 131 9.68 -9.83 -19.51
N TRP A 132 9.22 -11.08 -19.42
CA TRP A 132 9.77 -12.11 -18.54
C TRP A 132 10.03 -13.40 -19.32
N PRO A 133 11.19 -14.03 -19.17
CA PRO A 133 11.38 -15.41 -19.56
C PRO A 133 10.69 -16.36 -18.57
N ASP A 134 10.41 -17.58 -19.04
CA ASP A 134 9.97 -18.67 -18.17
C ASP A 134 10.90 -18.85 -16.97
N ALA A 135 10.29 -19.12 -15.83
CA ALA A 135 10.94 -19.15 -14.53
C ALA A 135 10.63 -20.44 -13.78
N GLN A 136 11.32 -20.63 -12.65
CA GLN A 136 11.11 -21.77 -11.78
C GLN A 136 10.93 -21.28 -10.34
N ALA A 137 9.75 -21.52 -9.78
CA ALA A 137 9.42 -21.18 -8.40
C ALA A 137 9.36 -22.48 -7.58
N GLY A 138 10.47 -22.83 -6.94
CA GLY A 138 10.62 -24.14 -6.30
C GLY A 138 10.48 -25.26 -7.33
N GLN A 139 9.48 -26.13 -7.16
CA GLN A 139 9.18 -27.23 -8.09
C GLN A 139 8.23 -26.83 -9.23
N ARG A 140 7.60 -25.64 -9.16
CA ARG A 140 6.64 -25.18 -10.17
C ARG A 140 7.34 -24.43 -11.30
N ARG A 141 7.03 -24.79 -12.54
CA ARG A 141 7.32 -23.98 -13.71
C ARG A 141 6.36 -22.81 -13.78
N VAL A 142 6.87 -21.61 -14.01
CA VAL A 142 6.09 -20.37 -14.14
C VAL A 142 6.34 -19.83 -15.54
N ALA A 143 5.31 -19.72 -16.36
CA ALA A 143 5.45 -19.10 -17.68
C ALA A 143 5.76 -17.61 -17.51
N GLY A 144 6.54 -17.03 -18.42
CA GLY A 144 6.86 -15.59 -18.37
C GLY A 144 5.62 -14.69 -18.28
N SER A 145 4.53 -15.07 -18.96
CA SER A 145 3.25 -14.36 -18.92
C SER A 145 2.55 -14.38 -17.55
N GLU A 146 2.88 -15.32 -16.67
CA GLU A 146 2.31 -15.43 -15.32
C GLU A 146 3.06 -14.55 -14.31
N VAL A 147 4.27 -14.08 -14.62
CA VAL A 147 5.11 -13.32 -13.68
C VAL A 147 4.52 -11.94 -13.39
N GLY A 148 3.96 -11.26 -14.40
CA GLY A 148 3.33 -9.96 -14.24
C GLY A 148 4.21 -8.94 -13.50
N TYR A 149 3.64 -8.27 -12.49
CA TYR A 149 4.42 -7.44 -11.58
C TYR A 149 5.05 -8.30 -10.47
N ALA A 150 6.37 -8.24 -10.35
CA ALA A 150 7.13 -8.91 -9.29
C ALA A 150 7.69 -7.90 -8.30
N LEU A 151 7.53 -8.16 -7.00
CA LEU A 151 8.19 -7.37 -5.96
C LEU A 151 9.59 -7.91 -5.74
N VAL A 152 10.57 -7.05 -5.93
CA VAL A 152 11.98 -7.35 -5.74
C VAL A 152 12.64 -6.25 -4.91
N TRP A 153 13.78 -6.57 -4.32
CA TRP A 153 14.46 -5.69 -3.37
C TRP A 153 15.90 -5.43 -3.82
N PRO A 154 16.43 -4.21 -3.57
CA PRO A 154 17.85 -3.92 -3.77
C PRO A 154 18.71 -4.80 -2.87
N GLN A 155 19.98 -5.00 -3.23
CA GLN A 155 20.92 -5.79 -2.42
C GLN A 155 21.09 -5.26 -0.98
N THR A 156 20.82 -3.96 -0.77
CA THR A 156 20.89 -3.30 0.54
C THR A 156 19.69 -3.61 1.45
N ALA A 157 18.62 -4.22 0.93
CA ALA A 157 17.44 -4.57 1.70
C ALA A 157 17.65 -5.90 2.46
N PRO A 158 16.89 -6.15 3.56
CA PRO A 158 16.94 -7.42 4.24
C PRO A 158 16.62 -8.59 3.31
N ALA A 159 17.51 -9.58 3.24
CA ALA A 159 17.35 -10.75 2.37
C ALA A 159 16.12 -11.62 2.71
N THR A 160 15.53 -11.41 3.89
CA THR A 160 14.33 -12.11 4.38
C THR A 160 13.03 -11.53 3.84
N LEU A 161 13.05 -10.39 3.15
CA LEU A 161 11.83 -9.81 2.61
C LEU A 161 11.27 -10.67 1.48
N PRO A 162 9.95 -10.96 1.49
CA PRO A 162 9.33 -11.80 0.49
C PRO A 162 9.34 -11.12 -0.88
N GLN A 163 9.37 -11.94 -1.92
CA GLN A 163 9.42 -11.50 -3.30
C GLN A 163 8.26 -12.10 -4.10
N PRO A 164 7.01 -11.73 -3.80
CA PRO A 164 5.84 -12.23 -4.51
C PRO A 164 5.85 -11.77 -5.97
N TRP A 165 5.23 -12.56 -6.84
CA TRP A 165 5.04 -12.27 -8.26
C TRP A 165 3.58 -12.42 -8.67
N GLY A 166 3.27 -11.92 -9.86
CA GLY A 166 1.92 -11.82 -10.37
C GLY A 166 1.08 -10.90 -9.50
N LEU A 167 1.65 -9.83 -8.97
CA LEU A 167 0.97 -8.93 -8.05
C LEU A 167 -0.23 -8.26 -8.70
N ARG A 168 -1.37 -8.33 -8.00
CA ARG A 168 -2.66 -7.75 -8.43
C ARG A 168 -3.20 -6.73 -7.44
N MET A 169 -2.90 -6.88 -6.16
CA MET A 169 -3.42 -6.01 -5.10
C MET A 169 -2.40 -5.76 -4.01
N ILE A 170 -2.33 -4.51 -3.54
CA ILE A 170 -1.65 -4.12 -2.31
C ILE A 170 -2.72 -3.59 -1.36
N THR A 171 -2.76 -4.13 -0.16
CA THR A 171 -3.68 -3.71 0.89
C THR A 171 -2.88 -3.21 2.08
N VAL A 172 -3.27 -2.08 2.65
CA VAL A 172 -2.69 -1.59 3.90
C VAL A 172 -3.82 -1.54 4.93
N ARG A 173 -3.60 -2.06 6.14
CA ARG A 173 -4.60 -2.09 7.20
C ARG A 173 -4.00 -1.75 8.56
N PRO A 174 -4.80 -1.23 9.51
CA PRO A 174 -4.35 -1.07 10.89
C PRO A 174 -3.83 -2.39 11.47
N PRO A 175 -2.93 -2.35 12.47
CA PRO A 175 -2.64 -3.54 13.26
C PRO A 175 -3.95 -4.09 13.84
N GLY A 176 -4.08 -5.42 13.90
CA GLY A 176 -5.25 -6.05 14.50
C GLY A 176 -5.38 -5.68 15.99
N PRO A 177 -6.58 -5.83 16.58
CA PRO A 177 -6.74 -5.77 18.04
C PRO A 177 -5.91 -6.85 18.75
#